data_AF-A0A8B5WWG2-F1
#
_entry.id   AF-A0A8B5WWG2-F1
#
_cell.length_a   1.000
_cell.length_b   1.000
_cell.length_c   1.000
_cell.angle_alpha   90.00
_cell.angle_beta   90.00
_cell.angle_gamma   90.00
#
_symmetry.space_group_name_H-M   'P 1'
#
loop_
_entity.id
_entity.type
_entity.pdbx_description
1 polymer ?
#
loop_
_entity_poly.entity_id
_entity_poly.type
_entity_poly.pdbx_seq_one_letter_code
_entity_poly.pdbx_strand_id
1 'polypeptide(L)'
;MASLKKAESLFRRRKYPELISTLEPRIFQFRENPRFYFLLGVSCIETGDLAGAQSYLSRAVQLDPEDTDAMLALAVVHWRKREPSDALRCWLEALETDPKSRKAKAGLSLARRVAAPDELEPDERVRLTDRLVPRPISVSPWITRTLLFAAIIVTVVAVAPILEDAIRSRPRDEPREGIGMLDLSDVRSMTVDDAGAVRYVLTEPEIRDTVGTIGRYFNSFRDNMAILEMNRLLHSNASHAVKERIRMLRSYTRRPDFTSFSDNFSYRDVQTEPWLYDGVYIRWSGRIANLELDDDRITYRFLVGYHTDRVLEGTVDAVQHFAAALDPAVPVEVIARVEVIARDDDVRPEIRIEVTSLRFLAP
;
A
#
# COMPACT_ATOMS: atom_id res chain seq x y z
N MET A 1 29.93 26.19 -1.85
CA MET A 1 29.15 26.32 -0.58
C MET A 1 29.92 26.97 0.57
N ALA A 2 31.20 26.66 0.83
CA ALA A 2 31.96 27.24 1.95
C ALA A 2 32.13 28.78 1.86
N SER A 3 32.31 29.32 0.65
CA SER A 3 32.45 30.77 0.41
C SER A 3 31.18 31.58 0.68
N LEU A 4 30.01 31.05 0.31
CA LEU A 4 28.74 31.74 0.56
C LEU A 4 28.41 31.80 2.06
N LYS A 5 28.64 30.70 2.80
CA LYS A 5 28.50 30.69 4.28
C LYS A 5 29.46 31.67 4.97
N LYS A 6 30.71 31.76 4.48
CA LYS A 6 31.69 32.74 4.96
C LYS A 6 31.21 34.17 4.68
N ALA A 7 30.71 34.43 3.47
CA ALA A 7 30.17 35.73 3.11
C ALA A 7 28.94 36.11 3.95
N GLU A 8 28.01 35.19 4.20
CA GLU A 8 26.89 35.43 5.12
C GLU A 8 27.36 35.76 6.54
N SER A 9 28.45 35.13 7.00
CA SER A 9 29.07 35.46 8.28
C SER A 9 29.68 36.86 8.29
N LEU A 10 30.39 37.25 7.22
CA LEU A 10 30.93 38.61 7.04
C LEU A 10 29.81 39.66 6.97
N PHE A 11 28.72 39.34 6.27
CA PHE A 11 27.53 40.17 6.16
C PHE A 11 26.91 40.44 7.53
N ARG A 12 26.73 39.38 8.35
CA ARG A 12 26.22 39.52 9.74
C ARG A 12 27.12 40.38 10.61
N ARG A 13 28.44 40.36 10.37
CA ARG A 13 29.45 41.15 11.07
C ARG A 13 29.61 42.57 10.49
N ARG A 14 28.80 42.96 9.50
CA ARG A 14 28.87 44.25 8.78
C ARG A 14 30.23 44.54 8.12
N LYS A 15 30.98 43.48 7.81
CA LYS A 15 32.28 43.56 7.12
C LYS A 15 32.06 43.55 5.61
N TYR A 16 31.39 44.58 5.09
CA TYR A 16 30.97 44.65 3.69
C TYR A 16 32.14 44.68 2.69
N PRO A 17 33.25 45.44 2.91
CA PRO A 17 34.40 45.41 1.99
C PRO A 17 35.09 44.04 1.92
N GLU A 18 35.22 43.36 3.07
CA GLU A 18 35.77 41.99 3.13
C GLU A 18 34.84 40.98 2.42
N LEU A 19 33.53 41.19 2.50
CA LEU A 19 32.55 40.37 1.81
C LEU A 19 32.69 40.52 0.30
N ILE A 20 32.70 41.76 -0.20
CA ILE A 20 32.79 42.06 -1.64
C ILE A 20 34.06 41.42 -2.22
N SER A 21 35.23 41.69 -1.63
CA SER A 21 36.50 41.09 -2.07
C SER A 21 36.56 39.56 -2.00
N THR A 22 35.78 38.93 -1.09
CA THR A 22 35.70 37.47 -0.99
C THR A 22 34.75 36.85 -2.03
N LEU A 23 33.65 37.52 -2.36
CA LEU A 23 32.59 37.01 -3.22
C LEU A 23 32.74 37.39 -4.69
N GLU A 24 33.17 38.61 -5.00
CA GLU A 24 33.23 39.14 -6.36
C GLU A 24 34.09 38.30 -7.31
N PRO A 25 35.29 37.79 -6.94
CA PRO A 25 36.08 36.89 -7.80
C PRO A 25 35.38 35.56 -8.12
N ARG A 26 34.30 35.22 -7.40
CA ARG A 26 33.56 33.96 -7.52
C ARG A 26 32.26 34.11 -8.30
N ILE A 27 32.06 35.23 -9.01
CA ILE A 27 30.85 35.48 -9.78
C ILE A 27 30.49 34.34 -10.73
N PHE A 28 31.47 33.73 -11.41
CA PHE A 28 31.25 32.58 -12.30
C PHE A 28 30.72 31.35 -11.57
N GLN A 29 31.12 31.13 -10.31
CA GLN A 29 30.67 29.99 -9.50
C GLN A 29 29.22 30.16 -9.02
N PHE A 30 28.76 31.40 -8.82
CA PHE A 30 27.45 31.70 -8.24
C PHE A 30 26.52 32.49 -9.17
N ARG A 31 26.77 32.45 -10.49
CA ARG A 31 26.10 33.27 -11.50
C ARG A 31 24.57 33.07 -11.63
N GLU A 32 24.07 31.98 -11.06
CA GLU A 32 22.65 31.59 -11.03
C GLU A 32 22.09 31.59 -9.59
N ASN A 33 22.82 32.13 -8.62
CA ASN A 33 22.38 32.18 -7.23
C ASN A 33 21.87 33.60 -6.87
N PRO A 34 20.54 33.82 -6.72
CA PRO A 34 19.99 35.15 -6.43
C PRO A 34 20.53 35.73 -5.12
N ARG A 35 20.70 34.88 -4.09
CA ARG A 35 21.21 35.29 -2.78
C ARG A 35 22.66 35.78 -2.81
N PHE A 36 23.49 35.23 -3.69
CA PHE A 36 24.86 35.73 -3.91
C PHE A 36 24.84 37.17 -4.40
N TYR A 37 24.01 37.46 -5.40
CA TYR A 37 23.84 38.79 -5.96
C TYR A 37 23.19 39.76 -4.96
N PHE A 38 22.22 39.30 -4.17
CA PHE A 38 21.62 40.08 -3.09
C PHE A 38 22.66 40.52 -2.05
N LEU A 39 23.50 39.60 -1.56
CA LEU A 39 24.52 39.91 -0.56
C LEU A 39 25.56 40.90 -1.07
N LEU A 40 26.00 40.77 -2.32
CA LEU A 40 26.89 41.74 -2.96
C LEU A 40 26.19 43.10 -3.12
N GLY A 41 24.96 43.10 -3.62
CA GLY A 41 24.17 44.30 -3.85
C GLY A 41 23.95 45.12 -2.59
N VAL A 42 23.51 44.50 -1.49
CA VAL A 42 23.34 45.19 -0.21
C VAL A 42 24.68 45.62 0.38
N SER A 43 25.74 44.84 0.20
CA SER A 43 27.08 45.25 0.63
C SER A 43 27.56 46.51 -0.11
N CYS A 44 27.27 46.61 -1.41
CA CYS A 44 27.55 47.80 -2.23
C CYS A 44 26.73 49.02 -1.77
N ILE A 45 25.46 48.84 -1.36
CA ILE A 45 24.66 49.93 -0.74
C ILE A 45 25.35 50.49 0.49
N GLU A 46 25.85 49.60 1.35
CA GLU A 46 26.49 49.94 2.63
C GLU A 46 27.89 50.54 2.44
N THR A 47 28.59 50.22 1.35
CA THR A 47 29.88 50.84 0.99
C THR A 47 29.76 52.07 0.08
N GLY A 48 28.54 52.46 -0.30
CA GLY A 48 28.27 53.64 -1.13
C GLY A 48 28.41 53.44 -2.65
N ASP A 49 28.71 52.21 -3.10
CA ASP A 49 28.77 51.87 -4.54
C ASP A 49 27.36 51.61 -5.09
N LEU A 50 26.63 52.68 -5.39
CA LEU A 50 25.26 52.58 -5.89
C LEU A 50 25.16 51.95 -7.28
N ALA A 51 26.19 52.08 -8.11
CA ALA A 51 26.22 51.50 -9.46
C ALA A 51 26.38 49.98 -9.40
N GLY A 52 27.34 49.49 -8.60
CA GLY A 52 27.50 48.06 -8.33
C GLY A 52 26.27 47.46 -7.64
N ALA A 53 25.70 48.18 -6.68
CA ALA A 53 24.48 47.77 -5.98
C ALA A 53 23.31 47.55 -6.97
N GLN A 54 23.07 48.49 -7.88
CA GLN A 54 22.01 48.37 -8.88
C GLN A 54 22.22 47.16 -9.78
N SER A 55 23.44 46.96 -10.28
CA SER A 55 23.77 45.84 -11.17
C SER A 55 23.52 44.49 -10.49
N TYR A 56 24.06 44.31 -9.29
CA TYR A 56 23.90 43.07 -8.54
C TYR A 56 22.45 42.83 -8.11
N LEU A 57 21.74 43.84 -7.61
CA LEU A 57 20.35 43.65 -7.18
C LEU A 57 19.39 43.42 -8.35
N SER A 58 19.61 44.08 -9.49
CA SER A 58 18.84 43.81 -10.71
C SER A 58 19.00 42.35 -11.13
N ARG A 59 20.24 41.80 -11.02
CA ARG A 59 20.47 40.39 -11.30
C ARG A 59 19.83 39.46 -10.27
N ALA A 60 19.79 39.84 -8.99
CA ALA A 60 19.09 39.09 -7.96
C ALA A 60 17.58 38.98 -8.27
N VAL A 61 16.94 40.10 -8.60
CA VAL A 61 15.51 40.15 -8.96
C VAL A 61 15.22 39.40 -10.27
N GLN A 62 16.14 39.43 -11.25
CA GLN A 62 16.00 38.62 -12.48
C GLN A 62 16.05 37.12 -12.22
N LEU A 63 16.86 36.68 -11.25
CA LEU A 63 17.02 35.27 -10.90
C LEU A 63 15.90 34.78 -9.99
N ASP A 64 15.36 35.65 -9.13
CA ASP A 64 14.24 35.37 -8.25
C ASP A 64 13.27 36.57 -8.23
N PRO A 65 12.27 36.59 -9.13
CA PRO A 65 11.26 37.64 -9.18
C PRO A 65 10.33 37.68 -7.97
N GLU A 66 10.37 36.70 -7.08
CA GLU A 66 9.57 36.70 -5.85
C GLU A 66 10.37 37.15 -4.62
N ASP A 67 11.67 37.42 -4.79
CA ASP A 67 12.54 37.91 -3.70
C ASP A 67 12.20 39.37 -3.35
N THR A 68 11.26 39.50 -2.41
CA THR A 68 10.82 40.79 -1.86
C THR A 68 11.98 41.58 -1.24
N ASP A 69 12.96 40.90 -0.62
CA ASP A 69 14.13 41.58 -0.05
C ASP A 69 15.01 42.17 -1.16
N ALA A 70 15.22 41.46 -2.27
CA ALA A 70 15.97 42.00 -3.41
C ALA A 70 15.27 43.22 -4.05
N MET A 71 13.95 43.18 -4.22
CA MET A 71 13.15 44.32 -4.71
C MET A 71 13.23 45.54 -3.80
N LEU A 72 13.09 45.33 -2.49
CA LEU A 72 13.21 46.39 -1.49
C LEU A 72 14.60 47.05 -1.48
N ALA A 73 15.66 46.25 -1.59
CA ALA A 73 17.02 46.76 -1.68
C ALA A 73 17.24 47.56 -2.96
N LEU A 74 16.71 47.08 -4.10
CA LEU A 74 16.81 47.78 -5.38
C LEU A 74 16.06 49.13 -5.35
N ALA A 75 14.88 49.17 -4.71
CA ALA A 75 14.13 50.41 -4.50
C ALA A 75 14.95 51.44 -3.70
N VAL A 76 15.68 51.00 -2.67
CA VAL A 76 16.59 51.88 -1.90
C VAL A 76 17.72 52.42 -2.77
N VAL A 77 18.28 51.61 -3.68
CA VAL A 77 19.31 52.06 -4.62
C VAL A 77 18.77 53.15 -5.53
N HIS A 78 17.63 52.92 -6.19
CA HIS A 78 17.00 53.90 -7.07
C HIS A 78 16.69 55.21 -6.32
N TRP A 79 16.20 55.12 -5.09
CA TRP A 79 15.97 56.30 -4.25
C TRP A 79 17.25 57.08 -3.97
N ARG A 80 18.35 56.40 -3.60
CA ARG A 80 19.65 57.05 -3.35
C ARG A 80 20.28 57.64 -4.60
N LYS A 81 19.98 57.05 -5.77
CA LYS A 81 20.41 57.50 -7.10
C LYS A 81 19.57 58.62 -7.71
N ARG A 82 18.55 59.15 -7.00
CA ARG A 82 17.65 60.21 -7.52
C ARG A 82 16.73 59.72 -8.64
N GLU A 83 16.31 58.46 -8.57
CA GLU A 83 15.40 57.81 -9.52
C GLU A 83 14.09 57.43 -8.80
N PRO A 84 13.24 58.40 -8.40
CA PRO A 84 12.05 58.15 -7.57
C PRO A 84 11.00 57.26 -8.25
N SER A 85 10.85 57.37 -9.57
CA SER A 85 9.89 56.57 -10.34
C SER A 85 10.20 55.07 -10.28
N ASP A 86 11.47 54.70 -10.43
CA ASP A 86 11.91 53.32 -10.32
C ASP A 86 11.85 52.80 -8.88
N ALA A 87 12.17 53.65 -7.90
CA ALA A 87 12.02 53.29 -6.49
C ALA A 87 10.56 52.99 -6.13
N LEU A 88 9.62 53.81 -6.59
CA LEU A 88 8.18 53.59 -6.41
C LEU A 88 7.72 52.28 -7.03
N ARG A 89 8.15 51.99 -8.26
CA ARG A 89 7.82 50.75 -8.96
C ARG A 89 8.29 49.53 -8.15
N CYS A 90 9.56 49.50 -7.72
CA CYS A 90 10.09 48.38 -6.94
C CYS A 90 9.39 48.21 -5.57
N TRP A 91 8.96 49.30 -4.90
CA TRP A 91 8.18 49.20 -3.67
C TRP A 91 6.76 48.69 -3.88
N LEU A 92 6.14 49.01 -5.03
CA LEU A 92 4.82 48.49 -5.41
C LEU A 92 4.90 47.01 -5.75
N GLU A 93 5.87 46.61 -6.57
CA GLU A 93 6.14 45.20 -6.90
C GLU A 93 6.39 44.37 -5.62
N ALA A 94 7.18 44.90 -4.67
CA ALA A 94 7.40 44.24 -3.38
C ALA A 94 6.12 44.08 -2.54
N LEU A 95 5.11 44.95 -2.70
CA LEU A 95 3.81 44.81 -2.02
C LEU A 95 2.84 43.88 -2.74
N GLU A 96 2.98 43.72 -4.05
CA GLU A 96 2.25 42.71 -4.81
C GLU A 96 2.69 41.31 -4.36
N THR A 97 4.00 41.10 -4.17
CA THR A 97 4.57 39.82 -3.70
C THR A 97 4.36 39.59 -2.20
N ASP A 98 4.63 40.58 -1.35
CA ASP A 98 4.33 40.54 0.10
C ASP A 98 3.46 41.73 0.53
N PRO A 99 2.12 41.57 0.54
CA PRO A 99 1.19 42.60 0.98
C PRO A 99 1.37 43.08 2.43
N LYS A 100 2.10 42.32 3.26
CA LYS A 100 2.37 42.63 4.67
C LYS A 100 3.75 43.24 4.89
N SER A 101 4.53 43.47 3.82
CA SER A 101 5.86 44.07 3.90
C SER A 101 5.82 45.46 4.53
N ARG A 102 6.33 45.57 5.77
CA ARG A 102 6.39 46.86 6.49
C ARG A 102 7.37 47.83 5.82
N LYS A 103 8.45 47.31 5.25
CA LYS A 103 9.50 48.09 4.60
C LYS A 103 9.01 48.71 3.30
N ALA A 104 8.24 47.98 2.50
CA ALA A 104 7.65 48.52 1.27
C ALA A 104 6.64 49.64 1.57
N LYS A 105 5.76 49.45 2.56
CA LYS A 105 4.83 50.51 3.04
C LYS A 105 5.57 51.74 3.54
N ALA A 106 6.67 51.54 4.28
CA ALA A 106 7.51 52.64 4.75
C ALA A 106 8.21 53.38 3.61
N GLY A 107 8.68 52.67 2.57
CA GLY A 107 9.24 53.25 1.35
C GLY A 107 8.24 54.11 0.59
N LEU A 108 7.02 53.63 0.35
CA LEU A 108 5.96 54.42 -0.29
C LEU A 108 5.55 55.64 0.55
N SER A 109 5.50 55.50 1.87
CA SER A 109 5.24 56.63 2.79
C SER A 109 6.35 57.68 2.71
N LEU A 110 7.62 57.25 2.64
CA LEU A 110 8.75 58.14 2.42
C LEU A 110 8.64 58.87 1.08
N ALA A 111 8.31 58.16 0.00
CA ALA A 111 8.15 58.72 -1.33
C ALA A 111 7.01 59.74 -1.44
N ARG A 112 5.90 59.53 -0.71
CA ARG A 112 4.83 60.55 -0.62
C ARG A 112 5.25 61.79 0.13
N ARG A 113 6.05 61.64 1.19
CA ARG A 113 6.48 62.77 2.04
C ARG A 113 7.57 63.61 1.39
N VAL A 114 8.43 62.98 0.60
CA VAL A 114 9.56 63.62 -0.09
C VAL A 114 9.27 63.60 -1.60
N ALA A 115 8.66 64.66 -2.10
CA ALA A 115 8.27 64.76 -3.51
C ALA A 115 9.47 64.86 -4.48
N ALA A 116 10.61 65.41 -4.04
CA ALA A 116 11.82 65.57 -4.82
C ALA A 116 13.05 65.06 -4.04
N PRO A 117 13.52 63.80 -4.26
CA PRO A 117 14.73 63.28 -3.62
C PRO A 117 16.00 64.04 -4.03
N ASP A 118 15.92 64.82 -5.11
CA ASP A 118 17.02 65.56 -5.72
C ASP A 118 17.44 66.76 -4.88
N GLU A 119 16.49 67.31 -4.13
CA GLU A 119 16.67 68.44 -3.21
C GLU A 119 17.21 68.00 -1.84
N LEU A 120 17.23 66.69 -1.56
CA LEU A 120 17.80 66.16 -0.33
C LEU A 120 19.32 66.09 -0.39
N GLU A 121 19.95 66.52 0.70
CA GLU A 121 21.38 66.31 0.92
C GLU A 121 21.71 64.80 0.89
N PRO A 122 22.89 64.40 0.35
CA PRO A 122 23.27 63.00 0.22
C PRO A 122 23.16 62.20 1.54
N ASP A 123 23.61 62.78 2.65
CA ASP A 123 23.59 62.15 3.98
C ASP A 123 22.17 61.94 4.50
N GLU A 124 21.26 62.88 4.19
CA GLU A 124 19.86 62.78 4.56
C GLU A 124 19.16 61.65 3.80
N ARG A 125 19.45 61.48 2.49
CA ARG A 125 18.92 60.34 1.70
C ARG A 125 19.37 59.00 2.27
N VAL A 126 20.63 58.89 2.65
CA VAL A 126 21.18 57.66 3.25
C VAL A 126 20.47 57.36 4.57
N ARG A 127 20.34 58.36 5.44
CA ARG A 127 19.68 58.22 6.75
C ARG A 127 18.21 57.81 6.66
N LEU A 128 17.48 58.38 5.70
CA LEU A 128 16.06 58.08 5.49
C LEU A 128 15.82 56.66 4.96
N THR A 129 16.79 56.10 4.22
CA THR A 129 16.67 54.79 3.60
C THR A 129 17.39 53.66 4.33
N ASP A 130 18.27 53.96 5.29
CA ASP A 130 19.04 52.94 6.03
C ASP A 130 18.16 51.87 6.68
N ARG A 131 17.04 52.29 7.27
CA ARG A 131 16.07 51.37 7.91
C ARG A 131 15.27 50.54 6.91
N LEU A 132 15.22 50.97 5.65
CA LEU A 132 14.49 50.29 4.57
C LEU A 132 15.32 49.18 3.93
N VAL A 133 16.63 49.16 4.12
CA VAL A 133 17.50 48.08 3.61
C VAL A 133 17.11 46.74 4.26
N PRO A 134 16.79 45.71 3.47
CA PRO A 134 16.53 44.37 3.99
C PRO A 134 17.78 43.73 4.56
N ARG A 135 17.62 43.10 5.73
CA ARG A 135 18.69 42.35 6.40
C ARG A 135 18.10 40.96 6.66
N PRO A 136 18.68 39.88 6.11
CA PRO A 136 18.11 38.56 6.21
C PRO A 136 18.09 38.11 7.67
N ILE A 137 16.91 37.72 8.17
CA ILE A 137 16.74 37.12 9.48
C ILE A 137 17.16 35.64 9.36
N SER A 138 18.37 35.30 9.80
CA SER A 138 18.84 33.91 9.84
C SER A 138 18.42 33.29 11.16
N VAL A 139 17.31 32.54 11.18
CA VAL A 139 16.96 31.69 12.32
C VAL A 139 18.04 30.61 12.48
N SER A 140 18.55 30.39 13.69
CA SER A 140 19.61 29.40 13.92
C SER A 140 19.11 27.99 13.54
N PRO A 141 19.89 27.19 12.78
CA PRO A 141 19.51 25.82 12.41
C PRO A 141 19.20 24.91 13.61
N TRP A 142 19.72 25.25 14.80
CA TRP A 142 19.42 24.51 16.02
C TRP A 142 17.95 24.70 16.47
N ILE A 143 17.40 25.91 16.33
CA ILE A 143 16.02 26.24 16.74
C ILE A 143 15.01 25.53 15.83
N THR A 144 15.26 25.46 14.52
CA THR A 144 14.39 24.75 13.60
C THR A 144 14.43 23.24 13.82
N ARG A 145 15.61 22.70 14.17
CA ARG A 145 15.78 21.27 14.50
C ARG A 145 15.10 20.88 15.81
N THR A 146 15.16 21.72 16.84
CA THR A 146 14.49 21.44 18.12
C THR A 146 12.97 21.48 17.97
N LEU A 147 12.43 22.43 17.21
CA LEU A 147 11.00 22.49 16.91
C LEU A 147 10.51 21.28 16.10
N LEU A 148 11.28 20.85 15.11
CA LEU A 148 10.93 19.65 14.32
C LEU A 148 10.93 18.39 15.19
N PHE A 149 11.93 18.24 16.06
CA PHE A 149 12.02 17.10 16.96
C PHE A 149 10.86 17.08 17.97
N ALA A 150 10.51 18.23 18.54
CA ALA A 150 9.35 18.37 19.43
C ALA A 150 8.04 18.00 18.71
N ALA A 151 7.86 18.42 17.46
CA ALA A 151 6.68 18.08 16.67
C ALA A 151 6.57 16.56 16.43
N ILE A 152 7.67 15.90 16.07
CA ILE A 152 7.71 14.44 15.87
C ILE A 152 7.32 13.71 17.16
N ILE A 153 7.85 14.13 18.31
CA ILE A 153 7.50 13.54 19.61
C ILE A 153 6.00 13.66 19.87
N VAL A 154 5.42 14.84 19.66
CA VAL A 154 3.99 15.07 19.86
C VAL A 154 3.16 14.17 18.94
N THR A 155 3.55 14.01 17.68
CA THR A 155 2.87 13.10 16.74
C THR A 155 2.96 11.65 17.19
N VAL A 156 4.14 11.17 17.61
CA VAL A 156 4.32 9.80 18.08
C VAL A 156 3.46 9.53 19.33
N VAL A 157 3.46 10.45 20.29
CA VAL A 157 2.64 10.34 21.51
C VAL A 157 1.14 10.34 21.19
N ALA A 158 0.71 11.13 20.21
CA ALA A 158 -0.70 11.16 19.79
C ALA A 158 -1.13 9.89 19.04
N VAL A 159 -0.25 9.28 18.26
CA VAL A 159 -0.56 8.10 17.41
C VAL A 159 -0.42 6.78 18.16
N ALA A 160 0.49 6.68 19.13
CA ALA A 160 0.73 5.47 19.92
C ALA A 160 -0.55 4.82 20.51
N PRO A 161 -1.46 5.55 21.18
CA PRO A 161 -2.67 4.94 21.75
C PRO A 161 -3.65 4.44 20.68
N ILE A 162 -3.72 5.11 19.52
CA ILE A 162 -4.58 4.70 18.39
C ILE A 162 -4.07 3.39 17.79
N LEU A 163 -2.75 3.27 17.65
CA LEU A 163 -2.13 2.06 17.13
C LEU A 163 -2.28 0.89 18.11
N GLU A 164 -2.14 1.15 19.41
CA GLU A 164 -2.32 0.13 20.45
C GLU A 164 -3.76 -0.40 20.48
N ASP A 165 -4.75 0.49 20.39
CA ASP A 165 -6.16 0.10 20.36
C ASP A 165 -6.49 -0.71 19.09
N ALA A 166 -5.98 -0.29 17.93
CA ALA A 166 -6.14 -1.02 16.66
C ALA A 166 -5.50 -2.42 16.67
N ILE A 167 -4.40 -2.62 17.41
CA ILE A 167 -3.77 -3.95 17.57
C ILE A 167 -4.58 -4.81 18.53
N ARG A 168 -5.08 -4.24 19.65
CA ARG A 168 -5.86 -4.97 20.66
C ARG A 168 -7.27 -5.30 20.20
N SER A 169 -7.88 -4.46 19.37
CA SER A 169 -9.24 -4.62 18.86
C SER A 169 -9.33 -5.53 17.64
N ARG A 170 -8.23 -6.16 17.19
CA ARG A 170 -8.35 -7.28 16.26
C ARG A 170 -9.14 -8.39 16.96
N PRO A 171 -10.33 -8.76 16.47
CA PRO A 171 -11.03 -9.91 17.02
C PRO A 171 -10.05 -11.07 16.94
N ARG A 172 -9.72 -11.66 18.10
CA ARG A 172 -9.08 -12.98 18.11
C ARG A 172 -10.06 -13.87 17.38
N ASP A 173 -9.69 -14.39 16.21
CA ASP A 173 -10.51 -15.37 15.50
C ASP A 173 -10.88 -16.46 16.52
N GLU A 174 -12.14 -16.47 16.94
CA GLU A 174 -12.61 -17.52 17.84
C GLU A 174 -12.41 -18.83 17.08
N PRO A 175 -11.67 -19.80 17.65
CA PRO A 175 -11.36 -21.03 16.95
C PRO A 175 -12.67 -21.71 16.54
N ARG A 176 -12.76 -22.05 15.25
CA ARG A 176 -13.94 -22.69 14.67
C ARG A 176 -14.37 -23.91 15.51
N GLU A 177 -15.68 -24.06 15.69
CA GLU A 177 -16.27 -25.21 16.38
C GLU A 177 -15.73 -26.54 15.80
N GLY A 178 -15.39 -27.48 16.69
CA GLY A 178 -14.79 -28.77 16.31
C GLY A 178 -13.25 -28.81 16.31
N ILE A 179 -12.54 -27.67 16.35
CA ILE A 179 -11.06 -27.63 16.35
C ILE A 179 -10.42 -28.42 17.50
N GLY A 180 -11.10 -28.50 18.66
CA GLY A 180 -10.64 -29.30 19.79
C GLY A 180 -10.39 -30.78 19.46
N MET A 181 -11.03 -31.32 18.42
CA MET A 181 -10.80 -32.70 17.95
C MET A 181 -9.38 -32.94 17.43
N LEU A 182 -8.62 -31.89 17.11
CA LEU A 182 -7.24 -31.99 16.61
C LEU A 182 -6.19 -32.01 17.72
N ASP A 183 -6.58 -31.81 18.99
CA ASP A 183 -5.67 -32.04 20.11
C ASP A 183 -5.39 -33.54 20.21
N LEU A 184 -4.13 -33.94 19.99
CA LEU A 184 -3.66 -35.33 20.08
C LEU A 184 -2.71 -35.56 21.26
N SER A 185 -2.66 -34.64 22.23
CA SER A 185 -1.74 -34.71 23.37
C SER A 185 -1.94 -35.94 24.26
N ASP A 186 -3.16 -36.50 24.28
CA ASP A 186 -3.54 -37.69 25.03
C ASP A 186 -3.40 -39.01 24.24
N VAL A 187 -3.05 -38.96 22.96
CA VAL A 187 -2.87 -40.15 22.12
C VAL A 187 -1.48 -40.74 22.35
N ARG A 188 -1.44 -41.94 22.94
CA ARG A 188 -0.17 -42.64 23.29
C ARG A 188 0.66 -43.08 22.09
N SER A 189 0.02 -43.52 21.01
CA SER A 189 0.67 -43.89 19.74
C SER A 189 -0.18 -43.40 18.57
N MET A 190 0.47 -42.75 17.61
CA MET A 190 -0.20 -42.21 16.42
C MET A 190 -0.24 -43.22 15.27
N THR A 191 0.51 -44.32 15.35
CA THR A 191 0.64 -45.33 14.29
C THR A 191 0.26 -46.72 14.78
N VAL A 192 -0.06 -47.61 13.84
CA VAL A 192 -0.27 -49.04 14.08
C VAL A 192 0.79 -49.82 13.30
N ASP A 193 1.57 -50.65 13.99
CA ASP A 193 2.67 -51.42 13.38
C ASP A 193 2.17 -52.53 12.45
N ASP A 194 1.03 -53.17 12.79
CA ASP A 194 0.35 -54.20 11.97
C ASP A 194 -0.91 -53.64 11.29
N ALA A 195 -0.77 -52.57 10.50
CA ALA A 195 -1.93 -51.90 9.87
C ALA A 195 -2.55 -52.66 8.68
N GLY A 196 -1.99 -53.81 8.28
CA GLY A 196 -2.39 -54.51 7.05
C GLY A 196 -2.04 -53.71 5.79
N ALA A 197 -2.74 -53.99 4.68
CA ALA A 197 -2.56 -53.26 3.41
C ALA A 197 -3.22 -51.87 3.47
N VAL A 198 -2.54 -50.90 4.06
CA VAL A 198 -2.94 -49.48 4.04
C VAL A 198 -2.50 -48.79 2.75
N ARG A 199 -3.20 -47.72 2.35
CA ARG A 199 -2.84 -46.95 1.14
C ARG A 199 -1.67 -46.00 1.38
N TYR A 200 -1.60 -45.41 2.58
CA TYR A 200 -0.56 -44.46 2.95
C TYR A 200 0.19 -44.94 4.19
N VAL A 201 1.51 -45.08 4.09
CA VAL A 201 2.37 -45.35 5.25
C VAL A 201 3.00 -44.03 5.67
N LEU A 202 2.68 -43.59 6.88
CA LEU A 202 3.11 -42.32 7.46
C LEU A 202 3.85 -42.58 8.77
N THR A 203 4.86 -41.76 9.02
CA THR A 203 5.57 -41.67 10.31
C THR A 203 4.78 -40.80 11.29
N GLU A 204 5.03 -40.92 12.60
CA GLU A 204 4.35 -40.07 13.59
C GLU A 204 4.56 -38.55 13.36
N PRO A 205 5.75 -38.06 12.97
CA PRO A 205 5.92 -36.65 12.60
C PRO A 205 5.06 -36.24 11.39
N GLU A 206 4.94 -37.10 10.37
CA GLU A 206 4.10 -36.83 9.20
C GLU A 206 2.61 -36.81 9.55
N ILE A 207 2.15 -37.69 10.44
CA ILE A 207 0.77 -37.65 10.95
C ILE A 207 0.53 -36.32 11.69
N ARG A 208 1.45 -35.91 12.56
CA ARG A 208 1.34 -34.64 13.30
C ARG A 208 1.29 -33.44 12.37
N ASP A 209 2.13 -33.42 11.34
CA ASP A 209 2.13 -32.35 10.34
C ASP A 209 0.84 -32.34 9.50
N THR A 210 0.34 -33.51 9.13
CA THR A 210 -0.93 -33.66 8.39
C THR A 210 -2.10 -33.15 9.24
N VAL A 211 -2.17 -33.51 10.52
CA VAL A 211 -3.17 -33.01 11.49
C VAL A 211 -3.08 -31.49 11.64
N GLY A 212 -1.86 -30.93 11.71
CA GLY A 212 -1.64 -29.49 11.71
C GLY A 212 -2.12 -28.82 10.42
N THR A 213 -1.91 -29.45 9.26
CA THR A 213 -2.39 -28.98 7.96
C THR A 213 -3.91 -28.99 7.89
N ILE A 214 -4.57 -30.06 8.35
CA ILE A 214 -6.03 -30.14 8.47
C ILE A 214 -6.56 -28.98 9.33
N GLY A 215 -5.93 -28.72 10.49
CA GLY A 215 -6.32 -27.60 11.36
C GLY A 215 -6.22 -26.24 10.68
N ARG A 216 -5.15 -25.99 9.91
CA ARG A 216 -5.00 -24.74 9.14
C ARG A 216 -6.10 -24.58 8.09
N TYR A 217 -6.38 -25.63 7.30
CA TYR A 217 -7.43 -25.56 6.28
C TYR A 217 -8.82 -25.43 6.91
N PHE A 218 -9.12 -26.19 7.95
CA PHE A 218 -10.41 -26.16 8.64
C PHE A 218 -10.67 -24.79 9.30
N ASN A 219 -9.68 -24.21 9.98
CA ASN A 219 -9.82 -22.90 10.62
C ASN A 219 -9.92 -21.74 9.60
N SER A 220 -9.37 -21.92 8.40
CA SER A 220 -9.50 -20.96 7.29
C SER A 220 -10.74 -21.19 6.42
N PHE A 221 -11.69 -22.03 6.86
CA PHE A 221 -12.92 -22.39 6.14
C PHE A 221 -12.68 -23.04 4.77
N ARG A 222 -11.49 -23.57 4.52
CA ARG A 222 -11.15 -24.36 3.33
C ARG A 222 -11.44 -25.83 3.55
N ASP A 223 -12.72 -26.13 3.78
CA ASP A 223 -13.19 -27.48 4.16
C ASP A 223 -12.84 -28.54 3.11
N ASN A 224 -12.86 -28.17 1.83
CA ASN A 224 -12.60 -29.11 0.75
C ASN A 224 -11.15 -29.66 0.78
N MET A 225 -10.18 -28.77 1.02
CA MET A 225 -8.78 -29.16 1.23
C MET A 225 -8.59 -29.91 2.54
N ALA A 226 -9.33 -29.55 3.59
CA ALA A 226 -9.28 -30.26 4.85
C ALA A 226 -9.74 -31.71 4.67
N ILE A 227 -10.86 -31.95 3.96
CA ILE A 227 -11.38 -33.30 3.66
C ILE A 227 -10.36 -34.14 2.89
N LEU A 228 -9.67 -33.56 1.90
CA LEU A 228 -8.61 -34.23 1.15
C LEU A 228 -7.50 -34.79 2.07
N GLU A 229 -6.98 -33.95 2.97
CA GLU A 229 -5.94 -34.36 3.94
C GLU A 229 -6.49 -35.31 5.01
N MET A 230 -7.76 -35.16 5.41
CA MET A 230 -8.44 -36.11 6.28
C MET A 230 -8.50 -37.50 5.65
N ASN A 231 -8.82 -37.60 4.36
CA ASN A 231 -8.86 -38.88 3.64
C ASN A 231 -7.49 -39.56 3.59
N ARG A 232 -6.41 -38.77 3.39
CA ARG A 232 -5.03 -39.27 3.48
C ARG A 232 -4.76 -39.94 4.83
N LEU A 233 -5.18 -39.32 5.94
CA LEU A 233 -5.06 -39.93 7.27
C LEU A 233 -5.97 -41.14 7.47
N LEU A 234 -7.24 -41.07 7.04
CA LEU A 234 -8.21 -42.16 7.21
C LEU A 234 -7.77 -43.44 6.50
N HIS A 235 -7.11 -43.31 5.34
CA HIS A 235 -6.56 -44.41 4.56
C HIS A 235 -5.07 -44.73 4.85
N SER A 236 -4.50 -44.16 5.93
CA SER A 236 -3.13 -44.41 6.35
C SER A 236 -3.00 -45.49 7.45
N ASN A 237 -1.76 -45.78 7.88
CA ASN A 237 -1.44 -46.53 9.11
C ASN A 237 -1.69 -45.76 10.41
N ALA A 238 -2.37 -44.60 10.39
CA ALA A 238 -2.74 -43.86 11.60
C ALA A 238 -3.57 -44.71 12.57
N SER A 239 -3.36 -44.50 13.87
CA SER A 239 -4.08 -45.22 14.92
C SER A 239 -5.58 -44.97 14.89
N HIS A 240 -6.35 -45.93 15.40
CA HIS A 240 -7.82 -45.83 15.45
C HIS A 240 -8.28 -44.54 16.15
N ALA A 241 -7.60 -44.14 17.23
CA ALA A 241 -7.89 -42.91 17.97
C ALA A 241 -7.76 -41.65 17.10
N VAL A 242 -6.69 -41.57 16.29
CA VAL A 242 -6.50 -40.45 15.34
C VAL A 242 -7.61 -40.46 14.29
N LYS A 243 -7.92 -41.64 13.72
CA LYS A 243 -8.96 -41.76 12.68
C LYS A 243 -10.35 -41.39 13.18
N GLU A 244 -10.72 -41.79 14.40
CA GLU A 244 -12.00 -41.39 15.01
C GLU A 244 -12.12 -39.88 15.19
N ARG A 245 -11.06 -39.22 15.64
CA ARG A 245 -11.03 -37.75 15.75
C ARG A 245 -11.20 -37.06 14.41
N ILE A 246 -10.54 -37.57 13.38
CA ILE A 246 -10.69 -37.07 12.02
C ILE A 246 -12.13 -37.28 11.51
N ARG A 247 -12.77 -38.41 11.79
CA ARG A 247 -14.19 -38.65 11.45
C ARG A 247 -15.13 -37.67 12.16
N MET A 248 -14.90 -37.44 13.45
CA MET A 248 -15.65 -36.45 14.23
C MET A 248 -15.45 -35.04 13.68
N LEU A 249 -14.22 -34.65 13.35
CA LEU A 249 -13.96 -33.33 12.75
C LEU A 249 -14.64 -33.18 11.38
N ARG A 250 -14.67 -34.25 10.57
CA ARG A 250 -15.33 -34.27 9.25
C ARG A 250 -16.81 -33.91 9.35
N SER A 251 -17.51 -34.23 10.45
CA SER A 251 -18.93 -33.84 10.62
C SER A 251 -19.15 -32.34 10.84
N TYR A 252 -18.10 -31.57 11.14
CA TYR A 252 -18.17 -30.10 11.27
C TYR A 252 -17.82 -29.37 9.95
N THR A 253 -17.49 -30.12 8.88
CA THR A 253 -17.26 -29.53 7.56
C THR A 253 -18.56 -29.05 6.95
N ARG A 254 -18.51 -27.94 6.22
CA ARG A 254 -19.68 -27.33 5.59
C ARG A 254 -19.79 -27.77 4.13
N ARG A 255 -21.02 -27.92 3.67
CA ARG A 255 -21.33 -28.08 2.25
C ARG A 255 -21.12 -26.73 1.53
N PRO A 256 -20.31 -26.67 0.47
CA PRO A 256 -20.10 -25.45 -0.29
C PRO A 256 -21.27 -25.16 -1.25
N ASP A 257 -21.36 -23.91 -1.66
CA ASP A 257 -22.24 -23.40 -2.70
C ASP A 257 -21.43 -22.64 -3.77
N PHE A 258 -22.09 -22.12 -4.82
CA PHE A 258 -21.39 -21.38 -5.89
C PHE A 258 -20.70 -20.09 -5.44
N THR A 259 -21.03 -19.55 -4.25
CA THR A 259 -20.42 -18.32 -3.73
C THR A 259 -19.21 -18.59 -2.82
N SER A 260 -19.17 -19.76 -2.21
CA SER A 260 -18.14 -20.18 -1.24
C SER A 260 -17.10 -21.14 -1.82
N PHE A 261 -17.40 -21.81 -2.94
CA PHE A 261 -16.52 -22.81 -3.54
C PHE A 261 -15.25 -22.20 -4.18
N SER A 262 -14.08 -22.53 -3.63
CA SER A 262 -12.77 -22.07 -4.13
C SER A 262 -11.86 -23.20 -4.67
N ASP A 263 -11.97 -24.41 -4.12
CA ASP A 263 -10.98 -25.47 -4.31
C ASP A 263 -11.52 -26.55 -5.25
N ASN A 264 -11.16 -26.48 -6.54
CA ASN A 264 -11.61 -27.45 -7.55
C ASN A 264 -10.54 -28.50 -7.87
N PHE A 265 -10.98 -29.70 -8.26
CA PHE A 265 -10.12 -30.81 -8.66
C PHE A 265 -10.51 -31.31 -10.05
N SER A 266 -9.53 -31.77 -10.84
CA SER A 266 -9.81 -32.25 -12.19
C SER A 266 -10.43 -33.65 -12.17
N TYR A 267 -11.21 -34.00 -13.20
CA TYR A 267 -11.74 -35.36 -13.36
C TYR A 267 -10.62 -36.41 -13.33
N ARG A 268 -9.50 -36.11 -13.98
CA ARG A 268 -8.35 -37.00 -14.06
C ARG A 268 -7.73 -37.27 -12.68
N ASP A 269 -7.60 -36.26 -11.83
CA ASP A 269 -7.01 -36.44 -10.50
C ASP A 269 -7.91 -37.32 -9.64
N VAL A 270 -9.22 -37.04 -9.65
CA VAL A 270 -10.23 -37.85 -8.92
C VAL A 270 -10.22 -39.29 -9.42
N GLN A 271 -10.15 -39.52 -10.73
CA GLN A 271 -10.09 -40.85 -11.31
C GLN A 271 -8.79 -41.60 -10.99
N THR A 272 -7.67 -40.89 -10.85
CA THR A 272 -6.36 -41.50 -10.59
C THR A 272 -6.24 -41.96 -9.14
N GLU A 273 -6.75 -41.19 -8.17
CA GLU A 273 -6.71 -41.53 -6.74
C GLU A 273 -8.08 -41.38 -6.06
N PRO A 274 -9.09 -42.21 -6.39
CA PRO A 274 -10.48 -41.99 -5.96
C PRO A 274 -10.65 -41.84 -4.44
N TRP A 275 -9.97 -42.69 -3.67
CA TRP A 275 -10.03 -42.71 -2.21
C TRP A 275 -9.53 -41.43 -1.53
N LEU A 276 -8.63 -40.69 -2.18
CA LEU A 276 -8.17 -39.41 -1.65
C LEU A 276 -9.27 -38.34 -1.76
N TYR A 277 -10.13 -38.46 -2.77
CA TYR A 277 -11.19 -37.50 -3.09
C TYR A 277 -12.57 -37.91 -2.56
N ASP A 278 -12.69 -38.99 -1.77
CA ASP A 278 -13.97 -39.39 -1.20
C ASP A 278 -14.62 -38.28 -0.36
N GLY A 279 -15.86 -37.92 -0.69
CA GLY A 279 -16.63 -36.84 -0.06
C GLY A 279 -16.08 -35.43 -0.26
N VAL A 280 -15.07 -35.25 -1.12
CA VAL A 280 -14.63 -33.93 -1.60
C VAL A 280 -15.66 -33.38 -2.58
N TYR A 281 -15.84 -32.07 -2.59
CA TYR A 281 -16.69 -31.39 -3.56
C TYR A 281 -15.91 -31.02 -4.81
N ILE A 282 -16.50 -31.23 -5.98
CA ILE A 282 -15.97 -30.81 -7.28
C ILE A 282 -16.91 -29.81 -7.93
N ARG A 283 -16.36 -29.00 -8.84
CA ARG A 283 -17.12 -28.11 -9.70
C ARG A 283 -16.78 -28.39 -11.16
N TRP A 284 -17.66 -29.12 -11.85
CA TRP A 284 -17.45 -29.53 -13.23
C TRP A 284 -18.53 -29.01 -14.14
N SER A 285 -18.13 -28.66 -15.36
CA SER A 285 -19.04 -28.28 -16.45
C SER A 285 -19.18 -29.44 -17.42
N GLY A 286 -20.38 -29.68 -17.94
CA GLY A 286 -20.64 -30.82 -18.79
C GLY A 286 -22.07 -30.86 -19.32
N ARG A 287 -22.43 -32.01 -19.88
CA ARG A 287 -23.79 -32.30 -20.37
C ARG A 287 -24.35 -33.54 -19.70
N ILE A 288 -25.67 -33.63 -19.73
CA ILE A 288 -26.44 -34.71 -19.11
C ILE A 288 -26.88 -35.68 -20.20
N ALA A 289 -26.67 -36.98 -19.96
CA ALA A 289 -27.11 -38.06 -20.82
C ALA A 289 -27.78 -39.16 -19.98
N ASN A 290 -28.63 -39.97 -20.61
CA ASN A 290 -29.34 -41.09 -19.94
C ASN A 290 -30.07 -40.63 -18.66
N LEU A 291 -30.91 -39.60 -18.77
CA LEU A 291 -31.68 -39.07 -17.65
C LEU A 291 -32.78 -40.05 -17.22
N GLU A 292 -32.77 -40.43 -15.95
CA GLU A 292 -33.77 -41.27 -15.31
C GLU A 292 -34.38 -40.50 -14.12
N LEU A 293 -35.70 -40.52 -14.03
CA LEU A 293 -36.49 -39.80 -13.04
C LEU A 293 -37.17 -40.82 -12.12
N ASP A 294 -36.72 -40.88 -10.87
CA ASP A 294 -37.34 -41.68 -9.82
C ASP A 294 -38.16 -40.77 -8.87
N ASP A 295 -38.94 -41.38 -7.97
CA ASP A 295 -39.79 -40.64 -7.02
C ASP A 295 -38.99 -39.79 -6.01
N ASP A 296 -37.74 -40.18 -5.69
CA ASP A 296 -36.92 -39.56 -4.64
C ASP A 296 -35.57 -39.00 -5.13
N ARG A 297 -35.22 -39.24 -6.40
CA ARG A 297 -33.93 -38.87 -6.97
C ARG A 297 -34.00 -38.76 -8.49
N ILE A 298 -33.04 -38.06 -9.05
CA ILE A 298 -32.80 -38.01 -10.49
C ILE A 298 -31.39 -38.56 -10.72
N THR A 299 -31.26 -39.52 -11.61
CA THR A 299 -29.98 -40.14 -11.97
C THR A 299 -29.67 -39.87 -13.44
N TYR A 300 -28.40 -39.72 -13.75
CA TYR A 300 -27.96 -39.50 -15.12
C TYR A 300 -26.46 -39.75 -15.26
N ARG A 301 -26.03 -39.93 -16.51
CA ARG A 301 -24.61 -39.94 -16.87
C ARG A 301 -24.15 -38.53 -17.19
N PHE A 302 -23.18 -38.04 -16.42
CA PHE A 302 -22.61 -36.71 -16.60
C PHE A 302 -21.36 -36.76 -17.49
N LEU A 303 -21.40 -36.04 -18.61
CA LEU A 303 -20.34 -35.94 -19.61
C LEU A 303 -19.41 -34.79 -19.23
N VAL A 304 -18.36 -35.09 -18.48
CA VAL A 304 -17.44 -34.09 -17.91
C VAL A 304 -16.65 -33.39 -19.00
N GLY A 305 -16.58 -32.06 -18.94
CA GLY A 305 -15.90 -31.21 -19.92
C GLY A 305 -16.72 -30.95 -21.19
N TYR A 306 -17.77 -31.74 -21.46
CA TYR A 306 -18.52 -31.71 -22.74
C TYR A 306 -19.58 -30.59 -22.85
N HIS A 307 -19.29 -29.43 -22.26
CA HIS A 307 -20.18 -28.27 -22.29
C HIS A 307 -20.15 -27.48 -23.61
N THR A 308 -19.04 -27.55 -24.36
CA THR A 308 -18.82 -26.87 -25.66
C THR A 308 -18.93 -27.79 -26.88
N ASP A 309 -19.35 -29.05 -26.69
CA ASP A 309 -19.38 -30.10 -27.72
C ASP A 309 -18.01 -30.46 -28.36
N ARG A 310 -16.90 -30.05 -27.75
CA ARG A 310 -15.55 -30.22 -28.31
C ARG A 310 -14.67 -31.23 -27.59
N VAL A 311 -14.70 -31.26 -26.25
CA VAL A 311 -13.78 -32.06 -25.43
C VAL A 311 -14.58 -32.84 -24.40
N LEU A 312 -14.41 -34.17 -24.40
CA LEU A 312 -14.95 -35.05 -23.37
C LEU A 312 -13.77 -35.51 -22.50
N GLU A 313 -13.75 -35.09 -21.24
CA GLU A 313 -12.72 -35.50 -20.28
C GLU A 313 -13.01 -36.90 -19.72
N GLY A 314 -14.30 -37.23 -19.56
CA GLY A 314 -14.76 -38.54 -19.14
C GLY A 314 -16.25 -38.55 -18.81
N THR A 315 -16.72 -39.68 -18.28
CA THR A 315 -18.11 -39.86 -17.87
C THR A 315 -18.19 -40.34 -16.43
N VAL A 316 -19.19 -39.88 -15.70
CA VAL A 316 -19.43 -40.27 -14.31
C VAL A 316 -20.93 -40.37 -14.05
N ASP A 317 -21.33 -41.32 -13.21
CA ASP A 317 -22.72 -41.42 -12.79
C ASP A 317 -23.02 -40.33 -11.76
N ALA A 318 -24.13 -39.63 -11.96
CA ALA A 318 -24.56 -38.52 -11.14
C ALA A 318 -25.94 -38.83 -10.54
N VAL A 319 -26.09 -38.48 -9.27
CA VAL A 319 -27.36 -38.57 -8.53
C VAL A 319 -27.66 -37.22 -7.93
N GLN A 320 -28.91 -36.76 -8.03
CA GLN A 320 -29.37 -35.58 -7.32
C GLN A 320 -30.68 -35.86 -6.58
N HIS A 321 -30.82 -35.26 -5.40
CA HIS A 321 -31.99 -35.40 -4.53
C HIS A 321 -32.88 -34.15 -4.51
N PHE A 322 -32.76 -33.30 -5.54
CA PHE A 322 -33.61 -32.12 -5.70
C PHE A 322 -34.16 -32.04 -7.11
N ALA A 323 -35.37 -31.48 -7.22
CA ALA A 323 -36.04 -31.30 -8.50
C ALA A 323 -35.36 -30.20 -9.32
N ALA A 324 -35.04 -30.51 -10.58
CA ALA A 324 -34.58 -29.55 -11.56
C ALA A 324 -35.11 -29.95 -12.95
N ALA A 325 -35.53 -28.97 -13.75
CA ALA A 325 -35.93 -29.20 -15.14
C ALA A 325 -34.68 -29.37 -16.00
N LEU A 326 -34.14 -30.58 -16.05
CA LEU A 326 -32.91 -30.89 -16.78
C LEU A 326 -33.22 -31.11 -18.26
N ASP A 327 -32.60 -30.30 -19.12
CA ASP A 327 -32.62 -30.48 -20.57
C ASP A 327 -31.25 -31.02 -21.02
N PRO A 328 -31.17 -32.25 -21.58
CA PRO A 328 -29.92 -32.80 -22.12
C PRO A 328 -29.22 -31.92 -23.18
N ALA A 329 -29.96 -31.02 -23.85
CA ALA A 329 -29.40 -30.10 -24.83
C ALA A 329 -28.67 -28.90 -24.20
N VAL A 330 -28.95 -28.58 -22.92
CA VAL A 330 -28.39 -27.41 -22.23
C VAL A 330 -27.19 -27.82 -21.39
N PRO A 331 -26.00 -27.23 -21.61
CA PRO A 331 -24.85 -27.49 -20.77
C PRO A 331 -25.07 -26.98 -19.34
N VAL A 332 -24.57 -27.72 -18.36
CA VAL A 332 -24.69 -27.38 -16.94
C VAL A 332 -23.33 -27.34 -16.27
N GLU A 333 -23.23 -26.53 -15.23
CA GLU A 333 -22.15 -26.62 -14.25
C GLU A 333 -22.73 -27.11 -12.92
N VAL A 334 -22.09 -28.12 -12.35
CA VAL A 334 -22.53 -28.77 -11.11
C VAL A 334 -21.48 -28.59 -10.02
N ILE A 335 -21.96 -28.39 -8.80
CA ILE A 335 -21.19 -28.66 -7.57
C ILE A 335 -21.67 -30.01 -7.05
N ALA A 336 -20.76 -30.96 -6.95
CA ALA A 336 -21.12 -32.33 -6.57
C ALA A 336 -20.12 -32.90 -5.57
N ARG A 337 -20.61 -33.73 -4.63
CA ARG A 337 -19.79 -34.48 -3.69
C ARG A 337 -19.38 -35.79 -4.34
N VAL A 338 -18.08 -36.09 -4.34
CA VAL A 338 -17.55 -37.35 -4.86
C VAL A 338 -17.89 -38.49 -3.89
N GLU A 339 -18.33 -39.62 -4.42
CA GLU A 339 -18.59 -40.85 -3.67
C GLU A 339 -17.82 -42.00 -4.31
N VAL A 340 -17.00 -42.68 -3.50
CA VAL A 340 -16.22 -43.83 -3.96
C VAL A 340 -16.97 -45.11 -3.62
N ILE A 341 -17.30 -45.90 -4.63
CA ILE A 341 -18.00 -47.18 -4.47
C ILE A 341 -16.97 -48.30 -4.60
N ALA A 342 -16.69 -48.98 -3.49
CA ALA A 342 -15.91 -50.20 -3.49
C ALA A 342 -16.81 -51.38 -3.86
N ARG A 343 -16.43 -52.14 -4.90
CA ARG A 343 -16.95 -53.48 -5.15
C ARG A 343 -15.89 -54.48 -4.68
N ASP A 344 -16.31 -55.54 -4.00
CA ASP A 344 -15.44 -56.49 -3.29
C ASP A 344 -14.35 -57.14 -4.16
N ASP A 345 -14.51 -57.13 -5.49
CA ASP A 345 -13.60 -57.77 -6.46
C ASP A 345 -12.85 -56.81 -7.42
N ASP A 346 -13.05 -55.48 -7.32
CA ASP A 346 -12.58 -54.56 -8.36
C ASP A 346 -11.20 -53.94 -8.05
N VAL A 347 -10.29 -53.99 -9.03
CA VAL A 347 -8.94 -53.40 -8.93
C VAL A 347 -9.00 -51.87 -8.93
N ARG A 348 -10.10 -51.29 -9.43
CA ARG A 348 -10.34 -49.84 -9.46
C ARG A 348 -11.74 -49.55 -8.92
N PRO A 349 -11.89 -48.71 -7.89
CA PRO A 349 -13.20 -48.34 -7.39
C PRO A 349 -13.94 -47.48 -8.43
N GLU A 350 -15.26 -47.62 -8.49
CA GLU A 350 -16.10 -46.75 -9.30
C GLU A 350 -16.33 -45.43 -8.55
N ILE A 351 -16.40 -44.32 -9.29
CA ILE A 351 -16.73 -43.01 -8.75
C ILE A 351 -18.14 -42.65 -9.19
N ARG A 352 -18.92 -42.16 -8.23
CA ARG A 352 -20.21 -41.51 -8.45
C ARG A 352 -20.15 -40.09 -7.91
N ILE A 353 -20.96 -39.19 -8.44
CA ILE A 353 -21.10 -37.83 -7.90
C ILE A 353 -22.53 -37.59 -7.39
N GLU A 354 -22.65 -37.09 -6.17
CA GLU A 354 -23.90 -36.60 -5.61
C GLU A 354 -23.99 -35.09 -5.89
N VAL A 355 -24.82 -34.71 -6.84
CA VAL A 355 -24.98 -33.30 -7.23
C VAL A 355 -25.75 -32.57 -6.15
N THR A 356 -25.15 -31.49 -5.69
CA THR A 356 -25.65 -30.68 -4.59
C THR A 356 -26.16 -29.32 -5.01
N SER A 357 -25.59 -28.75 -6.06
CA SER A 357 -26.08 -27.53 -6.70
C SER A 357 -25.79 -27.62 -8.19
N LEU A 358 -26.65 -27.06 -9.01
CA LEU A 358 -26.41 -26.95 -10.46
C LEU A 358 -26.84 -25.58 -10.97
N ARG A 359 -26.20 -25.14 -12.04
CA ARG A 359 -26.64 -23.98 -12.83
C ARG A 359 -26.52 -24.28 -14.32
N PHE A 360 -27.45 -23.73 -15.10
CA PHE A 360 -27.40 -23.80 -16.55
C PHE A 360 -26.37 -22.81 -17.08
N LEU A 361 -25.56 -23.24 -18.03
CA LEU A 361 -24.62 -22.39 -18.75
C LEU A 361 -25.35 -21.76 -19.94
N ALA A 362 -25.02 -20.51 -20.25
CA ALA A 362 -25.54 -19.88 -21.46
C ALA A 362 -25.04 -20.66 -22.70
N PRO A 363 -25.89 -20.83 -23.73
CA PRO A 363 -25.55 -21.57 -24.94
C PRO A 363 -24.41 -20.94 -25.76
#